data_AF-A0AAV4MLW6-F1
#
_entry.id   AF-A0AAV4MLW6-F1
#
_cell.length_a   1.000
_cell.length_b   1.000
_cell.length_c   1.000
_cell.angle_alpha   90.00
_cell.angle_beta   90.00
_cell.angle_gamma   90.00
#
_symmetry.space_group_name_H-M   'P 1'
#
loop_
_entity.id
_entity.type
_entity.pdbx_description
1 polymer ?
#
loop_
_entity_poly.entity_id
_entity_poly.type
_entity_poly.pdbx_seq_one_letter_code
_entity_poly.pdbx_strand_id
1 'polypeptide(L)'
;MSQQNQKTVIKPYRELHRLSQRGMTLQDIEKTLKRTSHNGFPITISKDIPYLIGFVLRRDLCLAIDHLKMTHPLITERTTVDFNQRSPENWKDVRSINLGRIVDMAPLTVTVQTPMETVIEMFCKLGLRQLLVTEHGREERVPPEFRGLAKLSLDNGKSAASQVEVDCWVSSQRKMFLIIYRKLKKRKDQE
;
A
#
# COMPACT_ATOMS: atom_id res chain seq x y z
N MET A 1 -5.72 -22.14 37.50
CA MET A 1 -4.89 -21.20 36.71
C MET A 1 -5.26 -21.36 35.25
N SER A 2 -6.12 -20.48 34.76
CA SER A 2 -6.73 -20.59 33.43
C SER A 2 -5.81 -19.88 32.42
N GLN A 3 -5.13 -20.65 31.58
CA GLN A 3 -4.37 -20.08 30.45
C GLN A 3 -5.38 -19.47 29.47
N GLN A 4 -5.37 -18.15 29.37
CA GLN A 4 -6.27 -17.41 28.50
C GLN A 4 -5.74 -17.52 27.08
N ASN A 5 -6.31 -18.46 26.32
CA ASN A 5 -6.05 -18.68 24.90
C ASN A 5 -6.18 -17.34 24.14
N GLN A 6 -5.05 -16.79 23.68
CA GLN A 6 -5.03 -15.67 22.77
C GLN A 6 -5.66 -16.14 21.45
N LYS A 7 -6.94 -15.79 21.23
CA LYS A 7 -7.62 -16.03 19.96
C LYS A 7 -6.96 -15.20 18.87
N THR A 8 -6.09 -15.83 18.09
CA THR A 8 -5.57 -15.28 16.83
C THR A 8 -6.72 -15.17 15.83
N VAL A 9 -7.34 -14.00 15.75
CA VAL A 9 -8.35 -13.69 14.72
C VAL A 9 -7.60 -13.42 13.42
N ILE A 10 -7.44 -14.45 12.59
CA ILE A 10 -6.90 -14.31 11.24
C ILE A 10 -7.93 -13.52 10.42
N LYS A 11 -7.64 -12.25 10.13
CA LYS A 11 -8.41 -11.50 9.14
C LYS A 11 -8.07 -12.06 7.75
N PRO A 12 -9.06 -12.27 6.86
CA PRO A 12 -8.77 -12.67 5.49
C PRO A 12 -7.92 -11.60 4.82
N TYR A 13 -6.90 -12.02 4.06
CA TYR A 13 -6.09 -11.11 3.25
C TYR A 13 -7.00 -10.28 2.35
N ARG A 14 -6.82 -8.96 2.36
CA ARG A 14 -7.49 -8.09 1.38
C ARG A 14 -6.58 -7.95 0.16
N GLU A 15 -7.17 -7.94 -1.03
CA GLU A 15 -6.43 -7.88 -2.29
C GLU A 15 -5.74 -6.52 -2.46
N LEU A 16 -4.40 -6.50 -2.51
CA LEU A 16 -3.61 -5.31 -2.82
C LEU A 16 -3.84 -4.93 -4.28
N HIS A 17 -4.53 -3.82 -4.50
CA HIS A 17 -4.68 -3.27 -5.84
C HIS A 17 -3.41 -2.51 -6.23
N ARG A 18 -2.93 -2.76 -7.44
CA ARG A 18 -1.72 -2.14 -8.00
C ARG A 18 -2.12 -1.29 -9.21
N LEU A 19 -1.39 -0.21 -9.45
CA LEU A 19 -1.56 0.59 -10.66
C LEU A 19 -0.40 0.34 -11.62
N SER A 20 -0.69 0.29 -12.91
CA SER A 20 0.34 0.18 -13.95
C SER A 20 0.87 1.57 -14.28
N GLN A 21 2.16 1.67 -14.58
CA GLN A 21 2.82 2.94 -14.88
C GLN A 21 2.16 3.65 -16.06
N ARG A 22 1.72 2.86 -17.05
CA ARG A 22 1.08 3.33 -18.28
C ARG A 22 -0.13 2.45 -18.63
N GLY A 23 -0.97 2.98 -19.51
CA GLY A 23 -2.09 2.25 -20.11
C GLY A 23 -3.36 2.21 -19.26
N MET A 24 -3.38 2.87 -18.10
CA MET A 24 -4.61 3.07 -17.32
C MET A 24 -5.29 4.37 -17.74
N THR A 25 -6.62 4.39 -17.70
CA THR A 25 -7.41 5.61 -17.89
C THR A 25 -7.80 6.23 -16.55
N LEU A 26 -8.23 7.49 -16.56
CA LEU A 26 -8.83 8.12 -15.38
C LEU A 26 -10.01 7.31 -14.84
N GLN A 27 -10.84 6.73 -15.73
CA GLN A 27 -11.94 5.87 -15.34
C GLN A 27 -11.47 4.66 -14.51
N ASP A 28 -10.36 4.03 -14.92
CA ASP A 28 -9.82 2.85 -14.23
C ASP A 28 -9.31 3.21 -12.83
N ILE A 29 -8.65 4.36 -12.70
CA ILE A 29 -8.16 4.86 -11.42
C ILE A 29 -9.33 5.19 -10.49
N GLU A 30 -10.34 5.91 -10.99
CA GLU A 30 -11.53 6.25 -10.20
C GLU A 30 -12.33 5.02 -9.77
N LYS A 31 -12.46 4.02 -10.65
CA LYS A 31 -13.06 2.72 -10.28
C LYS A 31 -12.25 2.05 -9.18
N THR A 32 -10.92 2.08 -9.26
CA THR A 32 -10.03 1.52 -8.24
C THR A 32 -10.19 2.25 -6.90
N LEU A 33 -10.25 3.58 -6.92
CA LEU A 33 -10.52 4.39 -5.73
C LEU A 33 -11.89 4.04 -5.15
N LYS A 34 -12.96 3.95 -5.95
CA LYS A 34 -14.32 3.63 -5.46
C LYS A 34 -14.43 2.21 -4.89
N ARG A 35 -13.75 1.22 -5.49
CA ARG A 35 -13.84 -0.19 -5.11
C ARG A 35 -13.00 -0.57 -3.89
N THR A 36 -12.00 0.24 -3.54
CA THR A 36 -11.01 -0.11 -2.53
C THR A 36 -10.94 0.92 -1.42
N SER A 37 -10.58 0.47 -0.21
CA SER A 37 -10.28 1.34 0.93
C SER A 37 -8.77 1.45 1.19
N HIS A 38 -7.93 1.22 0.16
CA HIS A 38 -6.48 1.28 0.31
C HIS A 38 -5.99 2.72 0.48
N ASN A 39 -5.05 2.94 1.41
CA ASN A 39 -4.45 4.25 1.66
C ASN A 39 -3.44 4.66 0.58
N GLY A 40 -3.05 3.73 -0.28
CA GLY A 40 -2.19 3.96 -1.42
C GLY A 40 -2.05 2.70 -2.25
N PHE A 41 -1.35 2.83 -3.37
CA PHE A 41 -1.24 1.80 -4.38
C PHE A 41 0.22 1.73 -4.86
N PRO A 42 0.82 0.53 -4.93
CA PRO A 42 2.10 0.37 -5.60
C PRO A 42 1.93 0.60 -7.11
N ILE A 43 2.90 1.30 -7.69
CA ILE A 43 3.05 1.50 -9.12
C ILE A 43 3.96 0.41 -9.66
N THR A 44 3.52 -0.27 -10.71
CA THR A 44 4.25 -1.35 -11.38
C THR A 44 4.44 -1.06 -12.87
N ILE A 45 5.42 -1.67 -13.53
CA ILE A 45 5.63 -1.50 -14.98
C ILE A 45 4.36 -1.89 -15.76
N SER A 46 3.84 -3.08 -15.54
CA SER A 46 2.60 -3.55 -16.16
C SER A 46 1.93 -4.65 -15.32
N LYS A 47 0.76 -5.10 -15.76
CA LYS A 47 0.06 -6.24 -15.14
C LYS A 47 0.84 -7.56 -15.28
N ASP A 48 1.54 -7.72 -16.40
CA ASP A 48 2.33 -8.92 -16.71
C ASP A 48 3.72 -8.88 -16.09
N ILE A 49 4.26 -7.67 -15.94
CA ILE A 49 5.58 -7.41 -15.39
C ILE A 49 5.41 -6.59 -14.09
N PRO A 50 5.22 -7.27 -12.94
CA PRO A 50 4.92 -6.62 -11.67
C PRO A 50 6.17 -6.04 -10.99
N TYR A 51 7.12 -5.50 -11.76
CA TYR A 51 8.25 -4.77 -11.17
C TYR A 51 7.74 -3.49 -10.53
N LEU A 52 7.97 -3.37 -9.22
CA LEU A 52 7.67 -2.18 -8.45
C LEU A 52 8.54 -1.01 -8.95
N ILE A 53 7.87 0.10 -9.25
CA ILE A 53 8.50 1.36 -9.62
C ILE A 53 8.43 2.36 -8.47
N GLY A 54 7.32 2.35 -7.75
CA GLY A 54 7.05 3.34 -6.72
C GLY A 54 5.75 3.07 -6.01
N PHE A 55 5.31 4.04 -5.22
CA PHE A 55 4.07 4.00 -4.47
C PHE A 55 3.36 5.34 -4.55
N VAL A 56 2.04 5.32 -4.69
CA VAL A 56 1.24 6.55 -4.71
C VAL A 56 0.21 6.51 -3.59
N LEU A 57 0.06 7.61 -2.85
CA LEU A 57 -0.96 7.72 -1.81
C LEU A 57 -2.32 7.99 -2.43
N ARG A 58 -3.36 7.40 -1.84
CA ARG A 58 -4.75 7.60 -2.24
C ARG A 58 -5.15 9.07 -2.16
N ARG A 59 -4.76 9.74 -1.07
CA ARG A 59 -5.04 11.17 -0.87
C ARG A 59 -4.48 12.01 -2.01
N ASP A 60 -3.24 11.75 -2.41
CA ASP A 60 -2.56 12.53 -3.44
C ASP A 60 -3.16 12.25 -4.82
N LEU A 61 -3.56 11.00 -5.10
CA LEU A 61 -4.35 10.68 -6.29
C LEU A 61 -5.66 11.46 -6.34
N CYS A 62 -6.44 11.46 -5.26
CA CYS A 62 -7.71 12.20 -5.23
C CYS A 62 -7.49 13.69 -5.47
N LEU A 63 -6.57 14.31 -4.73
CA LEU A 63 -6.26 15.73 -4.87
C LEU A 63 -5.78 16.09 -6.27
N ALA A 64 -4.92 15.26 -6.87
CA ALA A 64 -4.42 15.49 -8.22
C ALA A 64 -5.54 15.36 -9.28
N ILE A 65 -6.40 14.35 -9.18
CA ILE A 65 -7.52 14.14 -10.10
C ILE A 65 -8.53 15.29 -9.99
N ASP A 66 -8.89 15.69 -8.77
CA ASP A 66 -9.82 16.79 -8.54
C ASP A 66 -9.27 18.10 -9.11
N HIS A 67 -7.99 18.41 -8.84
CA HIS A 67 -7.32 19.58 -9.40
C HIS A 67 -7.29 19.56 -10.94
N LEU A 68 -7.00 18.40 -11.55
CA LEU A 68 -6.98 18.25 -13.01
C LEU A 68 -8.35 18.51 -13.63
N LYS A 69 -9.42 17.97 -13.03
CA LYS A 69 -10.79 18.22 -13.51
C LYS A 69 -11.20 19.68 -13.41
N MET A 70 -10.74 20.39 -12.38
CA MET A 70 -11.02 21.82 -12.21
C MET A 70 -10.24 22.70 -13.19
N THR A 71 -8.99 22.33 -13.49
CA THR A 71 -8.07 23.16 -14.29
C THR A 71 -8.12 22.86 -15.78
N HIS A 72 -8.52 21.64 -16.17
CA HIS A 72 -8.49 21.18 -17.55
C HIS A 72 -9.86 20.63 -17.97
N PRO A 73 -10.76 21.46 -18.51
CA PRO A 73 -12.15 21.07 -18.83
C PRO A 73 -12.26 20.01 -19.94
N LEU A 74 -11.18 19.75 -20.68
CA LEU A 74 -11.16 18.77 -21.77
C LEU A 74 -10.77 17.35 -21.31
N ILE A 75 -10.38 17.19 -20.03
CA ILE A 75 -10.08 15.87 -19.47
C ILE A 75 -11.37 15.07 -19.37
N THR A 76 -11.33 13.83 -19.85
CA THR A 76 -12.47 12.90 -19.82
C THR A 76 -12.09 11.61 -19.11
N GLU A 77 -13.07 10.76 -18.85
CA GLU A 77 -12.85 9.42 -18.30
C GLU A 77 -11.88 8.58 -19.15
N ARG A 78 -11.80 8.83 -20.46
CA ARG A 78 -10.94 8.11 -21.41
C ARG A 78 -9.51 8.63 -21.47
N THR A 79 -9.22 9.76 -20.84
CA THR A 79 -7.88 10.33 -20.78
C THR A 79 -6.95 9.32 -20.08
N THR A 80 -5.84 8.99 -20.72
CA THR A 80 -4.84 8.05 -20.21
C THR A 80 -3.98 8.70 -19.14
N VAL A 81 -3.45 7.89 -18.24
CA VAL A 81 -2.57 8.33 -17.15
C VAL A 81 -1.21 7.69 -17.30
N ASP A 82 -0.17 8.51 -17.19
CA ASP A 82 1.22 8.08 -17.07
C ASP A 82 1.73 8.43 -15.66
N PHE A 83 2.35 7.46 -14.99
CA PHE A 83 3.00 7.63 -13.68
C PHE A 83 4.52 7.77 -13.80
N ASN A 84 5.07 7.87 -15.01
CA ASN A 84 6.49 8.07 -15.21
C ASN A 84 6.90 9.52 -14.93
N GLN A 85 7.66 9.75 -13.85
CA GLN A 85 8.23 11.06 -13.51
C GLN A 85 9.10 11.67 -14.62
N ARG A 86 9.71 10.84 -15.47
CA ARG A 86 10.58 11.29 -16.57
C ARG A 86 9.81 11.61 -17.85
N SER A 87 8.52 11.29 -17.91
CA SER A 87 7.70 11.66 -19.07
C SER A 87 7.49 13.17 -19.10
N PRO A 88 7.74 13.85 -20.23
CA PRO A 88 7.39 15.26 -20.37
C PRO A 88 5.89 15.45 -20.20
N GLU A 89 5.47 16.49 -19.50
CA GLU A 89 4.05 16.82 -19.40
C GLU A 89 3.57 17.38 -20.73
N ASN A 90 2.85 16.56 -21.49
CA ASN A 90 2.27 16.99 -22.73
C ASN A 90 0.86 17.57 -22.51
N TRP A 91 0.79 18.74 -21.87
CA TRP A 91 -0.48 19.44 -21.62
C TRP A 91 -1.23 19.84 -22.90
N LYS A 92 -0.57 19.76 -24.07
CA LYS A 92 -1.20 19.98 -25.39
C LYS A 92 -1.96 18.75 -25.89
N ASP A 93 -1.59 17.56 -25.42
CA ASP A 93 -2.30 16.33 -25.73
C ASP A 93 -3.27 15.99 -24.60
N VAL A 94 -4.52 16.45 -24.77
CA VAL A 94 -5.64 16.21 -23.86
C VAL A 94 -5.90 14.70 -23.63
N ARG A 95 -5.36 13.84 -24.49
CA ARG A 95 -5.55 12.39 -24.40
C ARG A 95 -4.73 11.75 -23.29
N SER A 96 -3.71 12.42 -22.75
CA SER A 96 -2.90 11.87 -21.66
C SER A 96 -2.51 12.90 -20.60
N ILE A 97 -2.58 12.50 -19.33
CA ILE A 97 -2.08 13.26 -18.18
C ILE A 97 -0.90 12.54 -17.52
N ASN A 98 0.02 13.30 -16.92
CA ASN A 98 1.12 12.76 -16.16
C ASN A 98 0.89 12.98 -14.66
N LEU A 99 0.80 11.89 -13.89
CA LEU A 99 0.71 11.85 -12.44
C LEU A 99 2.00 11.33 -11.78
N GLY A 100 3.11 11.26 -12.52
CA GLY A 100 4.39 10.79 -12.00
C GLY A 100 4.90 11.61 -10.81
N ARG A 101 4.60 12.92 -10.74
CA ARG A 101 5.08 13.81 -9.66
C ARG A 101 4.57 13.42 -8.27
N ILE A 102 3.42 12.76 -8.17
CA ILE A 102 2.85 12.31 -6.90
C ILE A 102 3.29 10.89 -6.52
N VAL A 103 4.11 10.25 -7.36
CA VAL A 103 4.66 8.93 -7.09
C VAL A 103 5.92 9.06 -6.24
N ASP A 104 5.93 8.36 -5.11
CA ASP A 104 7.14 8.10 -4.35
C ASP A 104 7.92 6.98 -5.04
N MET A 105 9.09 7.33 -5.58
CA MET A 105 9.98 6.39 -6.31
C MET A 105 10.92 5.62 -5.37
N ALA A 106 10.94 5.94 -4.08
CA ALA A 106 11.77 5.28 -3.09
C ALA A 106 10.92 4.67 -1.94
N PRO A 107 9.88 3.87 -2.25
CA PRO A 107 9.13 3.19 -1.20
C PRO A 107 10.06 2.24 -0.46
N LEU A 108 10.06 2.31 0.87
CA LEU A 108 10.87 1.40 1.66
C LEU A 108 10.37 -0.04 1.47
N THR A 109 11.29 -0.92 1.10
CA THR A 109 11.01 -2.31 0.77
C THR A 109 11.85 -3.27 1.62
N VAL A 110 11.29 -4.43 1.94
CA VAL A 110 11.99 -5.55 2.58
C VAL A 110 11.70 -6.83 1.82
N THR A 111 12.56 -7.83 1.96
CA THR A 111 12.33 -9.15 1.35
C THR A 111 11.45 -10.02 2.24
N VAL A 112 10.78 -11.01 1.65
CA VAL A 112 10.04 -12.04 2.42
C VAL A 112 10.91 -12.84 3.40
N GLN A 113 12.23 -12.82 3.22
CA GLN A 113 13.19 -13.48 4.13
C GLN A 113 13.55 -12.60 5.34
N THR A 114 13.13 -11.33 5.36
CA THR A 114 13.44 -10.41 6.45
C THR A 114 12.62 -10.80 7.69
N PRO A 115 13.25 -11.15 8.82
CA PRO A 115 12.54 -11.56 10.03
C PRO A 115 11.57 -10.49 10.53
N MET A 116 10.46 -10.92 11.14
CA MET A 116 9.39 -10.00 11.55
C MET A 116 9.86 -9.03 12.65
N GLU A 117 10.75 -9.47 13.53
CA GLU A 117 11.39 -8.65 14.56
C GLU A 117 12.07 -7.43 13.94
N THR A 118 12.80 -7.64 12.83
CA THR A 118 13.45 -6.56 12.09
C THR A 118 12.43 -5.62 11.45
N VAL A 119 11.36 -6.14 10.87
CA VAL A 119 10.27 -5.33 10.31
C VAL A 119 9.65 -4.43 11.38
N ILE A 120 9.40 -4.96 12.58
CA ILE A 120 8.87 -4.21 13.72
C ILE A 120 9.84 -3.13 14.17
N GLU A 121 11.13 -3.45 14.29
CA GLU A 121 12.15 -2.47 14.63
C GLU A 121 12.22 -1.34 13.60
N MET A 122 12.10 -1.63 12.31
CA MET A 122 12.06 -0.60 11.26
C MET A 122 10.87 0.35 11.47
N PHE A 123 9.67 -0.17 11.74
CA PHE A 123 8.50 0.67 12.05
C PHE A 123 8.74 1.57 13.27
N CYS A 124 9.28 1.01 14.35
CA CYS A 124 9.53 1.75 15.59
C CYS A 124 10.66 2.77 15.46
N LYS A 125 11.79 2.40 14.85
CA LYS A 125 13.01 3.23 14.77
C LYS A 125 12.94 4.28 13.66
N LEU A 126 12.39 3.93 12.50
CA LEU A 126 12.29 4.84 11.35
C LEU A 126 10.96 5.62 11.31
N GLY A 127 10.01 5.29 12.20
CA GLY A 127 8.71 5.96 12.26
C GLY A 127 7.85 5.69 11.02
N LEU A 128 8.02 4.53 10.40
CA LEU A 128 7.30 4.18 9.16
C LEU A 128 5.81 4.05 9.43
N ARG A 129 5.01 4.36 8.40
CA ARG A 129 3.56 4.11 8.41
C ARG A 129 3.18 2.92 7.54
N GLN A 130 4.03 2.59 6.59
CA GLN A 130 3.87 1.49 5.66
C GLN A 130 5.24 0.94 5.25
N LEU A 131 5.28 -0.33 4.91
CA LEU A 131 6.45 -1.02 4.39
C LEU A 131 5.99 -2.00 3.32
N LEU A 132 6.68 -2.02 2.18
CA LEU A 132 6.38 -2.98 1.14
C LEU A 132 7.27 -4.22 1.30
N VAL A 133 6.67 -5.41 1.21
CA VAL A 133 7.43 -6.66 1.16
C VAL A 133 7.44 -7.15 -0.28
N THR A 134 8.63 -7.36 -0.81
CA THR A 134 8.86 -7.92 -2.15
C THR A 134 9.44 -9.32 -2.04
N GLU A 135 9.06 -10.18 -2.97
CA GLU A 135 9.67 -11.49 -3.11
C GLU A 135 10.68 -11.45 -4.27
N HIS A 136 11.96 -11.58 -3.94
CA HIS A 136 13.01 -11.83 -4.93
C HIS A 136 13.25 -13.36 -5.00
N GLY A 137 12.31 -14.10 -5.59
CA GLY A 137 12.37 -15.56 -5.62
C GLY A 137 11.25 -16.22 -6.42
N ARG A 138 11.45 -17.49 -6.80
CA ARG A 138 10.58 -18.28 -7.68
C ARG A 138 9.43 -18.99 -6.95
N GLU A 139 9.34 -18.88 -5.62
CA GLU A 139 8.35 -19.62 -4.83
C GLU A 139 7.14 -18.75 -4.48
N GLU A 140 5.98 -19.13 -5.01
CA GLU A 140 4.76 -18.30 -5.06
C GLU A 140 3.92 -18.30 -3.76
N ARG A 141 4.56 -18.35 -2.58
CA ARG A 141 3.82 -18.59 -1.31
C ARG A 141 4.16 -17.60 -0.20
N VAL A 142 3.12 -16.93 0.29
CA VAL A 142 3.14 -16.16 1.55
C VAL A 142 3.74 -17.01 2.67
N PRO A 143 4.86 -16.59 3.27
CA PRO A 143 5.47 -17.36 4.35
C PRO A 143 4.50 -17.47 5.53
N PRO A 144 4.45 -18.63 6.22
CA PRO A 144 3.53 -18.89 7.34
C PRO A 144 3.49 -17.79 8.42
N GLU A 145 4.62 -17.16 8.70
CA GLU A 145 4.80 -16.09 9.68
C GLU A 145 4.10 -14.79 9.30
N PHE A 146 4.02 -14.46 8.00
CA PHE A 146 3.29 -13.28 7.51
C PHE A 146 1.76 -13.51 7.53
N ARG A 147 1.30 -14.76 7.71
CA ARG A 147 -0.13 -15.09 7.80
C ARG A 147 -0.77 -14.68 9.14
N GLY A 148 0.05 -14.50 10.18
CA GLY A 148 -0.38 -14.13 11.53
C GLY A 148 -0.43 -12.63 11.80
N LEU A 149 -0.04 -11.78 10.84
CA LEU A 149 0.11 -10.34 11.06
C LEU A 149 -1.19 -9.61 11.42
N ALA A 150 -2.36 -10.22 11.25
CA ALA A 150 -3.64 -9.62 11.57
C ALA A 150 -3.81 -9.17 13.05
N LYS A 151 -2.92 -9.58 13.98
CA LYS A 151 -2.84 -9.07 15.35
C LYS A 151 -1.52 -9.47 16.03
N LEU A 152 -0.38 -8.92 15.61
CA LEU A 152 0.79 -8.91 16.47
C LEU A 152 0.59 -7.80 17.52
N SER A 153 -0.10 -8.16 18.61
CA SER A 153 0.02 -7.42 19.86
C SER A 153 1.43 -7.69 20.36
N LEU A 154 2.35 -6.76 20.10
CA LEU A 154 3.68 -6.76 20.68
C LEU A 154 3.54 -6.60 22.19
N ASP A 155 3.35 -7.71 22.92
CA ASP A 155 3.61 -7.78 24.35
C ASP A 155 5.13 -7.84 24.54
N ASN A 156 5.81 -6.72 24.27
CA ASN A 156 7.11 -6.49 24.86
C ASN A 156 6.84 -6.21 26.33
N GLY A 157 7.15 -7.17 27.20
CA GLY A 157 6.90 -7.18 28.65
C GLY A 157 7.58 -6.07 29.47
N LYS A 158 7.63 -4.83 28.96
CA LYS A 158 8.02 -3.62 29.68
C LYS A 158 7.11 -2.47 29.24
N SER A 159 6.15 -2.15 30.11
CA SER A 159 5.39 -0.90 30.20
C SER A 159 4.48 -0.53 29.01
N ALA A 160 3.18 -0.50 29.30
CA ALA A 160 2.09 0.09 28.50
C ALA A 160 1.93 -0.45 27.06
N ALA A 161 1.29 -1.63 26.95
CA ALA A 161 0.76 -2.22 25.72
C ALA A 161 0.11 -1.17 24.78
N SER A 162 0.86 -0.76 23.76
CA SER A 162 0.31 -0.11 22.59
C SER A 162 -0.17 -1.23 21.67
N GLN A 163 -1.48 -1.42 21.57
CA GLN A 163 -2.02 -2.41 20.66
C GLN A 163 -1.68 -1.97 19.23
N VAL A 164 -0.99 -2.81 18.47
CA VAL A 164 -0.61 -2.52 17.07
C VAL A 164 -1.56 -3.27 16.16
N GLU A 165 -2.11 -2.58 15.17
CA GLU A 165 -2.85 -3.21 14.08
C GLU A 165 -1.96 -3.21 12.85
N VAL A 166 -1.70 -4.42 12.32
CA VAL A 166 -0.99 -4.62 11.08
C VAL A 166 -1.98 -5.12 10.04
N ASP A 167 -2.24 -4.30 9.03
CA ASP A 167 -3.01 -4.71 7.86
C ASP A 167 -2.05 -5.20 6.78
N CYS A 168 -2.26 -6.42 6.29
CA CYS A 168 -1.51 -7.00 5.18
C CYS A 168 -2.40 -7.09 3.95
N TRP A 169 -1.97 -6.48 2.84
CA TRP A 169 -2.60 -6.64 1.54
C TRP A 169 -1.73 -7.44 0.62
N VAL A 170 -2.33 -8.42 -0.07
CA VAL A 170 -1.62 -9.36 -0.94
C VAL A 170 -2.04 -9.09 -2.38
N SER A 171 -1.07 -8.92 -3.28
CA SER A 171 -1.37 -8.85 -4.71
C SER A 171 -2.05 -10.14 -5.20
N SER A 172 -2.94 -10.05 -6.18
CA SER A 172 -3.56 -11.22 -6.83
C SER A 172 -2.53 -12.19 -7.43
N GLN A 173 -1.34 -11.71 -7.79
CA GLN A 173 -0.21 -12.53 -8.23
C GLN A 173 0.76 -12.95 -7.09
N ARG A 174 0.39 -12.73 -5.82
CA ARG A 174 1.11 -13.12 -4.59
C ARG A 174 2.57 -12.65 -4.41
N LYS A 175 3.11 -11.84 -5.32
CA LYS A 175 4.52 -11.38 -5.33
C LYS A 175 4.82 -10.09 -4.54
N MET A 176 3.79 -9.39 -4.06
CA MET A 176 3.97 -8.15 -3.30
C MET A 176 2.95 -8.04 -2.18
N PHE A 177 3.45 -7.54 -1.04
CA PHE A 177 2.66 -7.31 0.16
C PHE A 177 2.84 -5.87 0.63
N LEU A 178 1.75 -5.26 1.10
CA LEU A 178 1.85 -4.00 1.84
C LEU A 178 1.55 -4.27 3.31
N ILE A 179 2.50 -3.91 4.16
CA ILE A 179 2.35 -3.92 5.62
C ILE A 179 2.06 -2.49 6.06
N ILE A 180 0.91 -2.25 6.68
CA ILE A 180 0.56 -0.95 7.27
C ILE A 180 0.64 -1.05 8.78
N TYR A 181 1.34 -0.09 9.40
CA TYR A 181 1.46 0.02 10.84
C TYR A 181 0.50 1.09 11.37
N ARG A 182 -0.40 0.69 12.28
CA ARG A 182 -1.25 1.62 13.04
C ARG A 182 -1.04 1.42 14.53
N LYS A 183 -0.58 2.47 15.20
CA LYS A 183 -0.54 2.54 16.66
C LYS A 183 -1.97 2.81 17.16
N LEU A 184 -2.60 1.84 17.81
CA LEU A 184 -3.91 2.07 18.43
C LEU A 184 -3.70 2.83 19.73
N LYS A 185 -4.32 4.00 19.83
CA LYS A 185 -4.43 4.74 21.09
C LYS A 185 -5.42 3.98 21.97
N LYS A 186 -5.03 3.58 23.18
CA LYS A 186 -5.97 3.02 24.16
C LYS A 186 -7.16 3.98 24.28
N ARG A 187 -8.38 3.48 24.08
CA ARG A 187 -9.57 4.18 24.57
C ARG A 187 -9.36 4.32 26.08
N LYS A 188 -9.37 5.55 26.58
CA LYS A 188 -9.65 5.78 27.99
C LYS A 188 -11.12 5.43 28.13
N ASP A 189 -11.40 4.20 28.55
CA ASP A 189 -12.73 3.88 29.01
C ASP A 189 -13.00 4.70 30.28
N GLN A 190 -14.24 5.16 30.33
CA GLN A 190 -14.85 6.13 31.24
C GLN A 190 -14.53 5.86 32.71
N GLU A 191 -14.14 6.92 33.43
CA GLU A 191 -14.53 7.14 34.83
C GLU A 191 -15.65 8.18 34.84
#